data_AF-A0A957ACF4-F1
#
_entry.id   AF-A0A957ACF4-F1
#
_cell.length_a   1.000
_cell.length_b   1.000
_cell.length_c   1.000
_cell.angle_alpha   90.00
_cell.angle_beta   90.00
_cell.angle_gamma   90.00
#
_symmetry.space_group_name_H-M   'P 1'
#
loop_
_entity.id
_entity.type
_entity.pdbx_description
1 polymer ?
#
loop_
_entity_poly.entity_id
_entity_poly.type
_entity_poly.pdbx_seq_one_letter_code
_entity_poly.pdbx_strand_id
1 'polypeptide(L)'
;SATTMTELILLDRKAERDFTSDGLISHELAHMWWGDLLTCREWAHGWLNEGFATYMECLWTEHHRGIDEYHQEVLDNTALYLAEEYRRPLVANVYNEPIDVFDRHLYEKGSLVLHMLRQELGDEAFYRSLQLYTRDNQDRNVVTRDLVRAISEETGRNLDWF
;
A
#
# COMPACT_ATOMS: atom_id res chain seq x y z
N SER A 1 11.37 5.64 -4.73
CA SER A 1 10.71 6.69 -3.92
C SER A 1 11.82 7.47 -3.23
N ALA A 2 11.52 8.48 -2.43
CA ALA A 2 12.50 9.02 -1.48
C ALA A 2 11.81 9.05 -0.12
N THR A 3 12.23 8.19 0.80
CA THR A 3 11.76 8.18 2.20
C THR A 3 11.86 9.59 2.77
N THR A 4 10.72 10.23 3.03
CA THR A 4 10.70 11.63 3.46
C THR A 4 10.07 11.74 4.83
N MET A 5 10.94 11.84 5.84
CA MET A 5 10.51 12.21 7.19
C MET A 5 10.31 13.74 7.23
N THR A 6 9.10 14.18 7.55
CA THR A 6 8.77 15.61 7.63
C THR A 6 8.96 16.16 9.04
N GLU A 7 9.02 17.48 9.19
CA GLU A 7 9.09 18.13 10.52
C GLU A 7 7.88 17.81 11.42
N LEU A 8 6.78 17.32 10.85
CA LEU A 8 5.56 16.92 11.55
C LEU A 8 5.78 15.71 12.47
N ILE A 9 6.86 14.96 12.30
CA ILE A 9 7.18 13.82 13.18
C ILE A 9 8.12 14.17 14.33
N LEU A 10 8.61 15.42 14.41
CA LEU A 10 9.44 15.91 15.51
C LEU A 10 8.56 16.37 16.68
N LEU A 11 8.02 15.40 17.41
CA LEU A 11 7.15 15.65 18.55
C LEU A 11 7.96 15.82 19.84
N ASP A 12 7.53 16.72 20.71
CA ASP A 12 8.01 16.75 22.09
C ASP A 12 7.26 15.72 22.94
N ARG A 13 7.77 15.40 24.14
CA ARG A 13 7.14 14.41 25.04
C ARG A 13 5.70 14.71 25.44
N LYS A 14 5.26 15.97 25.29
CA LYS A 14 3.89 16.36 25.59
C LYS A 14 2.99 16.05 24.39
N ALA A 15 3.43 16.42 23.18
CA ALA A 15 2.72 16.17 21.94
C ALA A 15 2.63 14.67 21.59
N GLU A 16 3.66 13.87 21.92
CA GLU A 16 3.66 12.40 21.75
C GLU A 16 2.51 11.68 22.47
N ARG A 17 1.86 12.33 23.44
CA ARG A 17 0.70 11.76 24.14
C ARG A 17 -0.58 11.83 23.33
N ASP A 18 -0.68 12.82 22.47
CA ASP A 18 -1.89 13.15 21.70
C ASP A 18 -1.72 12.75 20.22
N PHE A 19 -0.47 12.68 19.74
CA PHE A 19 -0.11 12.36 18.36
C PHE A 19 0.96 11.28 18.32
N THR A 20 0.87 10.40 17.33
CA THR A 20 1.91 9.42 17.02
C THR A 20 2.42 9.64 15.60
N SER A 21 3.73 9.43 15.42
CA SER A 21 4.40 9.42 14.11
C SER A 21 4.45 8.02 13.50
N ASP A 22 3.90 7.00 14.19
CA ASP A 22 4.03 5.59 13.81
C ASP A 22 3.48 5.30 12.42
N GLY A 23 2.33 5.88 12.06
CA GLY A 23 1.74 5.72 10.72
C GLY A 23 2.72 6.17 9.64
N LEU A 24 3.15 7.44 9.68
CA LEU A 24 4.11 7.96 8.71
C LEU A 24 5.43 7.18 8.72
N ILE A 25 5.96 6.82 9.89
CA ILE A 25 7.22 6.05 9.97
C ILE A 25 7.04 4.68 9.30
N SER A 26 5.93 4.00 9.54
CA SER A 26 5.65 2.69 8.94
C SER A 26 5.42 2.76 7.43
N HIS A 27 4.74 3.80 6.94
CA HIS A 27 4.57 4.10 5.51
C HIS A 27 5.92 4.31 4.82
N GLU A 28 6.72 5.22 5.35
CA GLU A 28 8.01 5.59 4.78
C GLU A 28 9.03 4.44 4.88
N LEU A 29 8.93 3.58 5.90
CA LEU A 29 9.74 2.36 6.02
C LEU A 29 9.32 1.30 4.99
N ALA A 30 8.03 1.16 4.68
CA ALA A 30 7.54 0.21 3.69
C ALA A 30 8.11 0.50 2.29
N HIS A 31 8.37 1.77 1.96
CA HIS A 31 9.00 2.17 0.70
C HIS A 31 10.39 1.57 0.49
N MET A 32 11.11 1.19 1.56
CA MET A 32 12.40 0.48 1.43
C MET A 32 12.27 -0.79 0.59
N TRP A 33 11.13 -1.48 0.67
CA TRP A 33 10.83 -2.64 -0.20
C TRP A 33 10.01 -2.23 -1.42
N TRP A 34 8.88 -1.55 -1.22
CA TRP A 34 7.93 -1.21 -2.30
C TRP A 34 7.97 0.28 -2.62
N GLY A 35 8.90 0.64 -3.50
CA GLY A 35 9.18 2.02 -3.87
C GLY A 35 10.65 2.21 -4.23
N ASP A 36 11.55 1.53 -3.50
CA ASP A 36 13.00 1.65 -3.62
C ASP A 36 13.66 0.36 -4.12
N LEU A 37 13.57 -0.76 -3.38
CA LEU A 37 14.14 -2.05 -3.81
C LEU A 37 13.51 -2.56 -5.11
N LEU A 38 12.19 -2.41 -5.24
CA LEU A 38 11.48 -2.53 -6.51
C LEU A 38 10.59 -1.30 -6.66
N THR A 39 10.38 -0.85 -7.90
CA THR A 39 9.63 0.39 -8.15
C THR A 39 8.79 0.32 -9.41
N CYS A 40 7.79 1.19 -9.51
CA CYS A 40 6.87 1.18 -10.65
C CYS A 40 7.57 1.56 -11.96
N ARG A 41 7.27 0.82 -13.03
CA ARG A 41 7.77 1.15 -14.38
C ARG A 41 7.22 2.48 -14.92
N GLU A 42 6.00 2.80 -14.55
CA GLU A 42 5.24 3.98 -15.00
C GLU A 42 4.34 4.47 -13.86
N TRP A 43 4.05 5.77 -13.81
CA TRP A 43 3.21 6.37 -12.76
C TRP A 43 1.80 5.80 -12.68
N ALA A 44 1.28 5.26 -13.79
CA ALA A 44 0.01 4.55 -13.84
C ALA A 44 -0.06 3.38 -12.84
N HIS A 45 1.07 2.80 -12.45
CA HIS A 45 1.15 1.70 -11.49
C HIS A 45 1.49 2.14 -10.07
N GLY A 46 1.55 3.45 -9.78
CA GLY A 46 2.05 4.02 -8.52
C GLY A 46 1.39 3.49 -7.24
N TRP A 47 0.21 2.88 -7.34
CA TRP A 47 -0.47 2.23 -6.21
C TRP A 47 0.33 1.04 -5.64
N LEU A 48 1.23 0.43 -6.43
CA LEU A 48 2.12 -0.61 -5.93
C LEU A 48 3.17 -0.06 -4.96
N ASN A 49 3.45 1.24 -5.01
CA ASN A 49 4.30 1.91 -4.04
C ASN A 49 3.44 2.45 -2.89
N GLU A 50 2.51 3.36 -3.21
CA GLU A 50 1.74 4.09 -2.19
C GLU A 50 0.72 3.21 -1.48
N GLY A 51 0.00 2.35 -2.21
CA GLY A 51 -0.99 1.46 -1.62
C GLY A 51 -0.37 0.40 -0.71
N PHE A 52 0.83 -0.10 -1.05
CA PHE A 52 1.58 -0.99 -0.15
C PHE A 52 2.03 -0.26 1.11
N ALA A 53 2.55 0.96 0.98
CA ALA A 53 2.98 1.75 2.11
C ALA A 53 1.81 2.09 3.05
N THR A 54 0.67 2.54 2.50
CA THR A 54 -0.56 2.78 3.27
C THR A 54 -1.14 1.50 3.88
N TYR A 55 -1.02 0.34 3.25
CA TYR A 55 -1.46 -0.92 3.86
C TYR A 55 -0.54 -1.40 4.99
N MET A 56 0.76 -1.09 4.90
CA MET A 56 1.70 -1.39 5.98
C MET A 56 1.43 -0.56 7.23
N GLU A 57 0.86 0.64 7.12
CA GLU A 57 0.32 1.38 8.27
C GLU A 57 -0.73 0.54 9.00
N CYS A 58 -1.69 -0.01 8.26
CA CYS A 58 -2.73 -0.85 8.83
C CYS A 58 -2.14 -2.10 9.51
N LEU A 59 -1.20 -2.79 8.85
CA LEU A 59 -0.55 -3.97 9.43
C LEU A 59 0.31 -3.63 10.67
N TRP A 60 0.92 -2.44 10.70
CA TRP A 60 1.59 -1.96 11.89
C TRP A 60 0.61 -1.72 13.04
N THR A 61 -0.54 -1.09 12.76
CA THR A 61 -1.62 -0.92 13.73
C THR A 61 -2.15 -2.26 14.24
N GLU A 62 -2.35 -3.26 13.37
CA GLU A 62 -2.73 -4.62 13.78
C GLU A 62 -1.73 -5.21 14.76
N HIS A 63 -0.43 -5.11 14.45
CA HIS A 63 0.63 -5.64 15.30
C HIS A 63 0.76 -4.88 16.64
N HIS A 64 0.67 -3.55 16.61
CA HIS A 64 0.93 -2.71 17.78
C HIS A 64 -0.29 -2.53 18.69
N ARG A 65 -1.50 -2.46 18.12
CA ARG A 65 -2.74 -2.13 18.83
C ARG A 65 -3.82 -3.20 18.75
N GLY A 66 -3.68 -4.17 17.83
CA GLY A 66 -4.58 -5.31 17.71
C GLY A 66 -5.60 -5.18 16.58
N ILE A 67 -6.38 -6.25 16.41
CA ILE A 67 -7.26 -6.44 15.24
C ILE A 67 -8.43 -5.44 15.16
N ASP A 68 -8.96 -4.98 16.28
CA ASP A 68 -10.08 -4.04 16.30
C ASP A 68 -9.66 -2.66 15.77
N GLU A 69 -8.48 -2.20 16.16
CA GLU A 69 -7.89 -0.95 15.66
C GLU A 69 -7.50 -1.06 14.18
N TYR A 70 -6.99 -2.22 13.76
CA TYR A 70 -6.77 -2.50 12.33
C TYR A 70 -8.06 -2.39 11.52
N HIS A 71 -9.16 -2.99 11.98
CA HIS A 71 -10.44 -2.90 11.29
C HIS A 71 -10.96 -1.46 11.25
N GLN A 72 -10.77 -0.70 12.33
CA GLN A 72 -11.12 0.72 12.34
C GLN A 72 -10.32 1.50 11.28
N GLU A 73 -9.02 1.27 11.17
CA GLU A 73 -8.18 1.94 10.17
C GLU A 73 -8.55 1.56 8.73
N VAL A 74 -8.89 0.29 8.48
CA VAL A 74 -9.45 -0.16 7.19
C VAL A 74 -10.78 0.55 6.87
N LEU A 75 -11.64 0.75 7.88
CA LEU A 75 -12.90 1.49 7.71
C LEU A 75 -12.66 2.99 7.46
N ASP A 76 -11.67 3.59 8.12
CA ASP A 76 -11.29 4.99 7.92
C ASP A 76 -10.75 5.21 6.50
N ASN A 77 -9.85 4.33 6.03
CA ASN A 77 -9.38 4.33 4.63
C ASN A 77 -10.54 4.13 3.64
N THR A 78 -11.51 3.28 3.97
CA THR A 78 -12.73 3.12 3.17
C THR A 78 -13.53 4.41 3.10
N ALA A 79 -13.75 5.08 4.23
CA ALA A 79 -14.48 6.34 4.29
C ALA A 79 -13.77 7.45 3.50
N LEU A 80 -12.44 7.55 3.63
CA LEU A 80 -11.62 8.51 2.89
C LEU A 80 -11.72 8.29 1.38
N TYR A 81 -11.53 7.06 0.90
CA TYR A 81 -11.66 6.77 -0.53
C TYR A 81 -13.09 7.04 -1.04
N LEU A 82 -14.13 6.66 -0.28
CA LEU A 82 -15.51 6.92 -0.69
C LEU A 82 -15.84 8.42 -0.74
N ALA A 83 -15.18 9.25 0.07
CA ALA A 83 -15.32 10.70 0.05
C ALA A 83 -14.60 11.38 -1.13
N GLU A 84 -13.76 10.66 -1.89
CA GLU A 84 -13.13 11.22 -3.09
C GLU A 84 -14.22 11.66 -4.10
N GLU A 85 -14.04 12.82 -4.74
CA GLU A 85 -15.12 13.40 -5.57
C GLU A 85 -15.25 12.76 -6.96
N TYR A 86 -14.18 12.10 -7.41
CA TYR A 86 -14.11 11.49 -8.74
C TYR A 86 -13.67 10.03 -8.65
N ARG A 87 -13.86 9.31 -9.76
CA ARG A 87 -13.49 7.90 -9.87
C ARG A 87 -12.63 7.67 -11.08
N ARG A 88 -11.54 6.94 -10.89
CA ARG A 88 -10.70 6.40 -11.95
C ARG A 88 -10.31 4.94 -11.68
N PRO A 89 -9.88 4.20 -12.70
CA PRO A 89 -9.25 2.90 -12.50
C PRO A 89 -8.03 3.03 -11.58
N LEU A 90 -7.75 1.98 -10.80
CA LEU A 90 -6.58 1.94 -9.93
C LEU A 90 -5.29 2.17 -10.73
N VAL A 91 -5.19 1.51 -11.90
CA VAL A 91 -4.16 1.76 -12.91
C VAL A 91 -4.71 2.74 -13.95
N ALA A 92 -4.28 4.00 -13.88
CA ALA A 92 -4.72 5.05 -14.80
C ALA A 92 -3.56 5.57 -15.65
N ASN A 93 -3.66 5.37 -16.97
CA ASN A 93 -2.67 5.84 -17.95
C ASN A 93 -3.04 7.19 -18.59
N VAL A 94 -4.09 7.85 -18.09
CA VAL A 94 -4.54 9.16 -18.54
C VAL A 94 -4.28 10.16 -17.43
N TYR A 95 -3.19 10.92 -17.57
CA TYR A 95 -2.77 12.01 -16.69
C TYR A 95 -1.90 12.98 -17.49
N ASN A 96 -1.84 14.25 -17.07
CA ASN A 96 -0.98 15.25 -17.71
C ASN A 96 0.40 15.28 -17.04
N GLU A 97 0.41 15.26 -15.71
CA GLU A 97 1.61 15.25 -14.88
C GLU A 97 1.56 14.05 -13.91
N PRO A 98 2.71 13.50 -13.48
CA PRO A 98 2.74 12.39 -12.54
C PRO A 98 1.91 12.62 -11.28
N ILE A 99 1.89 13.86 -10.77
CA ILE A 99 1.16 14.23 -9.55
C ILE A 99 -0.36 14.04 -9.67
N ASP A 100 -0.90 14.08 -10.88
CA ASP A 100 -2.35 13.94 -11.12
C ASP A 100 -2.90 12.58 -10.67
N VAL A 101 -2.04 11.56 -10.57
CA VAL A 101 -2.44 10.24 -10.08
C VAL A 101 -2.15 10.05 -8.59
N PHE A 102 -1.48 10.96 -7.89
CA PHE A 102 -1.23 10.83 -6.44
C PHE A 102 -2.46 11.30 -5.66
N ASP A 103 -3.47 10.44 -5.62
CA ASP A 103 -4.80 10.68 -5.06
C ASP A 103 -5.26 9.47 -4.22
N ARG A 104 -6.49 9.50 -3.70
CA ARG A 104 -6.99 8.40 -2.87
C ARG A 104 -7.16 7.06 -3.59
N HIS A 105 -6.99 7.03 -4.91
CA HIS A 105 -6.98 5.78 -5.65
C HIS A 105 -5.65 5.05 -5.47
N LEU A 106 -4.51 5.72 -5.36
CA LEU A 106 -3.23 5.02 -5.13
C LEU A 106 -3.05 4.62 -3.67
N TYR A 107 -3.41 5.51 -2.75
CA TYR A 107 -3.22 5.35 -1.31
C TYR A 107 -4.31 4.46 -0.70
N GLU A 108 -5.45 5.04 -0.32
CA GLU A 108 -6.49 4.35 0.44
C GLU A 108 -7.12 3.20 -0.36
N LYS A 109 -7.51 3.42 -1.62
CA LYS A 109 -8.03 2.32 -2.46
C LYS A 109 -6.98 1.25 -2.72
N GLY A 110 -5.72 1.62 -2.94
CA GLY A 110 -4.62 0.67 -3.12
C GLY A 110 -4.45 -0.23 -1.89
N SER A 111 -4.49 0.38 -0.70
CA SER A 111 -4.47 -0.33 0.58
C SER A 111 -5.68 -1.28 0.74
N LEU A 112 -6.89 -0.83 0.40
CA LEU A 112 -8.09 -1.65 0.45
C LEU A 112 -8.05 -2.83 -0.53
N VAL A 113 -7.43 -2.68 -1.70
CA VAL A 113 -7.22 -3.77 -2.64
C VAL A 113 -6.28 -4.84 -2.06
N LEU A 114 -5.21 -4.44 -1.36
CA LEU A 114 -4.33 -5.37 -0.65
C LEU A 114 -5.04 -6.05 0.52
N HIS A 115 -5.85 -5.31 1.27
CA HIS A 115 -6.71 -5.88 2.31
C HIS A 115 -7.65 -6.96 1.74
N MET A 116 -8.37 -6.65 0.65
CA MET A 116 -9.27 -7.60 -0.01
C MET A 116 -8.51 -8.83 -0.54
N LEU A 117 -7.30 -8.65 -1.10
CA LEU A 117 -6.45 -9.77 -1.51
C LEU A 117 -6.06 -10.65 -0.31
N ARG A 118 -5.69 -10.07 0.84
CA ARG A 118 -5.43 -10.84 2.06
C ARG A 118 -6.66 -11.63 2.51
N GLN A 119 -7.85 -11.03 2.44
CA GLN A 119 -9.10 -11.73 2.78
C GLN A 119 -9.41 -12.89 1.81
N GLU A 120 -9.20 -12.69 0.51
CA GLU A 120 -9.50 -13.69 -0.53
C GLU A 120 -8.50 -14.85 -0.54
N LEU A 121 -7.25 -14.59 -0.20
CA LEU A 121 -6.16 -15.58 -0.22
C LEU A 121 -5.95 -16.26 1.13
N GLY A 122 -6.28 -15.57 2.23
CA GLY A 122 -5.83 -15.89 3.57
C GLY A 122 -4.38 -15.45 3.81
N ASP A 123 -4.04 -15.24 5.09
CA ASP A 123 -2.76 -14.65 5.51
C ASP A 123 -1.54 -15.37 4.95
N GLU A 124 -1.49 -16.70 5.07
CA GLU A 124 -0.30 -17.46 4.67
C GLU A 124 -0.01 -17.31 3.17
N ALA A 125 -1.02 -17.51 2.32
CA ALA A 125 -0.87 -17.39 0.88
C ALA A 125 -0.57 -15.94 0.46
N PHE A 126 -1.21 -14.96 1.10
CA PHE A 126 -0.96 -13.54 0.86
C PHE A 126 0.51 -13.18 1.15
N TYR A 127 1.01 -13.48 2.35
CA TYR A 127 2.38 -13.13 2.71
C TYR A 127 3.43 -13.88 1.88
N ARG A 128 3.21 -15.17 1.56
CA ARG A 128 4.12 -15.90 0.65
C ARG A 128 4.11 -15.30 -0.76
N SER A 129 2.96 -14.84 -1.26
CA SER A 129 2.85 -14.17 -2.56
C SER A 129 3.62 -12.85 -2.58
N LEU A 130 3.53 -12.07 -1.49
CA LEU A 130 4.31 -10.83 -1.36
C LEU A 130 5.82 -11.09 -1.27
N GLN A 131 6.24 -12.13 -0.54
CA GLN A 131 7.65 -12.53 -0.49
C GLN A 131 8.17 -12.95 -1.88
N LEU A 132 7.39 -13.73 -2.62
CA LEU A 132 7.69 -14.12 -3.99
C LEU A 132 7.80 -12.90 -4.91
N TYR A 133 6.78 -12.03 -4.87
CA TYR A 133 6.74 -10.78 -5.64
C TYR A 133 7.97 -9.90 -5.37
N THR A 134 8.29 -9.67 -4.10
CA THR A 134 9.43 -8.82 -3.73
C THR A 134 10.76 -9.45 -4.13
N ARG A 135 10.95 -10.75 -3.89
CA ARG A 135 12.20 -11.46 -4.20
C ARG A 135 12.50 -11.51 -5.70
N ASP A 136 11.50 -11.81 -6.52
CA ASP A 136 11.73 -12.03 -7.96
C ASP A 136 11.85 -10.72 -8.75
N ASN A 137 11.48 -9.60 -8.14
CA ASN A 137 11.51 -8.26 -8.73
C ASN A 137 12.49 -7.28 -8.07
N GLN A 138 13.41 -7.75 -7.21
CA GLN A 138 14.47 -6.91 -6.66
C GLN A 138 15.28 -6.24 -7.77
N ASP A 139 15.60 -4.95 -7.59
CA ASP A 139 16.32 -4.09 -8.52
C ASP A 139 15.67 -3.98 -9.91
N ARG A 140 14.34 -4.13 -9.98
CA ARG A 140 13.57 -4.05 -11.23
C ARG A 140 12.39 -3.09 -11.14
N ASN A 141 11.99 -2.66 -12.33
CA ASN A 141 10.76 -1.91 -12.52
C ASN A 141 9.59 -2.88 -12.75
N VAL A 142 8.51 -2.70 -12.00
CA VAL A 142 7.33 -3.59 -11.97
C VAL A 142 6.08 -2.91 -12.52
N VAL A 143 5.13 -3.73 -12.94
CA VAL A 143 3.74 -3.33 -13.19
C VAL A 143 2.78 -4.23 -12.39
N THR A 144 1.51 -3.85 -12.32
CA THR A 144 0.48 -4.59 -11.55
C THR A 144 0.41 -6.07 -11.91
N ARG A 145 0.67 -6.41 -13.17
CA ARG A 145 0.68 -7.82 -13.63
C ARG A 145 1.79 -8.65 -12.98
N ASP A 146 2.89 -8.06 -12.52
CA ASP A 146 3.96 -8.80 -11.86
C ASP A 146 3.55 -9.23 -10.43
N LEU A 147 2.76 -8.42 -9.73
CA LEU A 147 2.12 -8.82 -8.47
C LEU A 147 1.10 -9.94 -8.70
N VAL A 148 0.22 -9.78 -9.70
CA VAL A 148 -0.77 -10.81 -10.05
C VAL A 148 -0.08 -12.13 -10.41
N ARG A 149 1.03 -12.08 -11.18
CA ARG A 149 1.83 -13.26 -11.52
C ARG A 149 2.36 -13.95 -10.26
N ALA A 150 2.97 -13.21 -9.34
CA ALA A 150 3.48 -13.79 -8.10
C ALA A 150 2.36 -14.46 -7.28
N ILE A 151 1.19 -13.82 -7.17
CA ILE A 151 0.04 -14.44 -6.49
C ILE A 151 -0.40 -15.72 -7.21
N SER A 152 -0.51 -15.71 -8.53
CA SER A 152 -0.90 -16.89 -9.30
C SER A 152 0.11 -18.02 -9.23
N GLU A 153 1.41 -17.71 -9.22
CA GLU A 153 2.47 -18.70 -9.08
C GLU A 153 2.50 -19.32 -7.69
N GLU A 154 2.34 -18.51 -6.64
CA GLU A 154 2.36 -18.98 -5.26
C GLU A 154 1.10 -19.79 -4.89
N THR A 155 -0.06 -19.40 -5.41
CA THR A 155 -1.35 -19.98 -5.00
C THR A 155 -1.92 -20.97 -6.01
N GLY A 156 -1.41 -20.99 -7.24
CA GLY A 156 -1.99 -21.75 -8.36
C GLY A 156 -3.36 -21.23 -8.83
N ARG A 157 -3.81 -20.06 -8.34
CA ARG A 157 -5.12 -19.47 -8.64
C ARG A 157 -5.00 -18.41 -9.74
N ASN A 158 -5.93 -18.44 -10.70
CA ASN A 158 -6.12 -17.33 -11.63
C ASN A 158 -7.02 -16.28 -10.97
N LEU A 159 -6.54 -15.03 -10.89
CA LEU A 159 -7.24 -13.90 -10.30
C LEU A 159 -7.57 -12.81 -11.35
N ASP A 160 -7.67 -13.15 -12.63
CA ASP A 160 -7.99 -12.18 -13.69
C ASP A 160 -9.38 -11.53 -13.52
N TRP A 161 -10.25 -12.14 -12.69
CA TRP A 161 -11.57 -11.61 -12.35
C TRP A 161 -11.54 -10.52 -11.26
N PHE A 162 -10.44 -10.44 -10.50
CA PHE A 162 -10.24 -9.51 -9.40
C PHE A 162 -9.57 -8.23 -9.90
#